data_AF-A0A964MY64-F1
#
_entry.id   AF-A0A964MY64-F1
#
_cell.length_a   1.000
_cell.length_b   1.000
_cell.length_c   1.000
_cell.angle_alpha   90.00
_cell.angle_beta   90.00
_cell.angle_gamma   90.00
#
_symmetry.space_group_name_H-M   'P 1'
#
loop_
_entity.id
_entity.type
_entity.pdbx_description
1 polymer ?
#
loop_
_entity_poly.entity_id
_entity_poly.type
_entity_poly.pdbx_seq_one_letter_code
_entity_poly.pdbx_strand_id
1 'polypeptide(L)'
;MRVTRASVRRQCAVCERSLLLGEHTTRFSPDGREYHDVCVLCGDTALDSGWAREGHGLAAVALGNGRRRRQRTLWQSLLGTHDGVNDPVVSVPHLRRLSDDELVLVEAADLFNQSLFSRTIQGVARSLGDPHVSIVPIPGPNGEAALTVVWEITWYRYRISPESSQPVRVDGRGDDVSDLEAAFTNWNARLDETGRIVLALAPAAA
;
A
#
# COMPACT_ATOMS: atom_id res chain seq x y z
N MET A 1 24.21 -0.24 -45.52
CA MET A 1 23.59 -0.27 -44.18
C MET A 1 24.44 0.59 -43.24
N ARG A 2 24.03 1.85 -43.00
CA ARG A 2 24.78 2.77 -42.11
C ARG A 2 24.36 2.48 -40.67
N VAL A 3 25.26 1.90 -39.89
CA VAL A 3 25.09 1.75 -38.44
C VAL A 3 25.40 3.11 -37.80
N THR A 4 24.37 3.74 -37.23
CA THR A 4 24.47 5.02 -36.54
C THR A 4 25.12 4.85 -35.16
N ARG A 5 26.20 5.61 -34.98
CA ARG A 5 26.76 6.23 -33.75
C ARG A 5 26.67 5.43 -32.43
N ALA A 6 27.84 5.06 -31.94
CA ALA A 6 28.09 4.48 -30.62
C ALA A 6 27.22 5.09 -29.51
N SER A 7 26.50 4.23 -28.79
CA SER A 7 25.76 4.58 -27.59
C SER A 7 26.75 4.98 -26.49
N VAL A 8 26.86 6.27 -26.19
CA VAL A 8 27.49 6.75 -24.96
C VAL A 8 26.65 6.20 -23.81
N ARG A 9 27.18 5.22 -23.06
CA ARG A 9 26.53 4.72 -21.85
C ARG A 9 26.52 5.85 -20.83
N ARG A 10 25.36 6.46 -20.61
CA ARG A 10 25.16 7.40 -19.51
C ARG A 10 24.86 6.60 -18.24
N GLN A 11 25.30 7.08 -17.09
CA GLN A 11 25.06 6.44 -15.80
C GLN A 11 24.38 7.45 -14.88
N CYS A 12 23.50 6.96 -14.00
CA CYS A 12 22.92 7.77 -12.95
C CYS A 12 24.02 8.19 -11.95
N ALA A 13 24.11 9.47 -11.62
CA ALA A 13 25.13 9.95 -10.69
C ALA A 13 24.91 9.54 -9.22
N VAL A 14 23.73 9.02 -8.87
CA VAL A 14 23.38 8.62 -7.50
C VAL A 14 23.50 7.11 -7.29
N CYS A 15 22.93 6.31 -8.19
CA CYS A 15 22.91 4.84 -8.07
C CYS A 15 23.81 4.11 -9.06
N GLU A 16 24.55 4.86 -9.91
CA GLU A 16 25.52 4.34 -10.89
C GLU A 16 24.96 3.37 -11.95
N ARG A 17 23.64 3.16 -11.95
CA ARG A 17 22.97 2.33 -12.97
C ARG A 17 23.13 2.98 -14.35
N SER A 18 23.34 2.14 -15.37
CA SER A 18 23.30 2.57 -16.77
C SER A 18 21.91 3.08 -17.14
N LEU A 19 21.86 4.30 -17.65
CA LEU A 19 20.65 4.96 -18.13
C LEU A 19 20.34 4.47 -19.55
N LEU A 20 19.11 3.98 -19.74
CA LEU A 20 18.68 3.43 -21.03
C LEU A 20 18.34 4.52 -22.04
N LEU A 21 18.36 4.16 -23.33
CA LEU A 21 17.94 5.07 -24.39
C LEU A 21 16.44 5.36 -24.25
N GLY A 22 16.07 6.61 -23.99
CA GLY A 22 14.69 7.03 -23.76
C GLY A 22 14.23 6.96 -22.30
N GLU A 23 15.10 6.58 -21.36
CA GLU A 23 14.80 6.73 -19.93
C GLU A 23 14.66 8.22 -19.58
N HIS A 24 13.61 8.57 -18.83
CA HIS A 24 13.44 9.92 -18.33
C HIS A 24 14.50 10.21 -17.26
N THR A 25 15.27 11.29 -17.45
CA THR A 25 16.29 11.73 -16.51
C THR A 25 16.03 13.16 -16.05
N THR A 26 16.44 13.45 -14.83
CA THR A 26 16.55 14.82 -14.33
C THR A 26 18.02 15.18 -14.19
N ARG A 27 18.37 16.43 -14.43
CA ARG A 27 19.71 16.95 -14.13
C ARG A 27 19.81 17.61 -12.76
N PHE A 28 20.82 17.22 -11.99
CA PHE A 28 21.13 17.77 -10.67
C PHE A 28 22.60 18.20 -10.59
N SER A 29 22.89 19.16 -9.72
CA SER A 29 24.24 19.65 -9.48
C SER A 29 24.60 19.61 -7.99
N PRO A 30 25.64 18.85 -7.58
CA PRO A 30 26.11 18.84 -6.20
C PRO A 30 26.62 20.22 -5.75
N ASP A 31 27.35 20.90 -6.64
CA ASP A 31 28.05 22.16 -6.35
C ASP A 31 27.39 23.40 -7.00
N GLY A 32 26.26 23.21 -7.70
CA GLY A 32 25.59 24.25 -8.50
C GLY A 32 26.33 24.65 -9.79
N ARG A 33 27.39 23.91 -10.18
CA ARG A 33 28.24 24.21 -11.36
C ARG A 33 28.09 23.18 -12.46
N GLU A 34 28.32 21.91 -12.14
CA GLU A 34 28.23 20.80 -13.09
C GLU A 34 26.93 20.03 -12.87
N TYR A 35 26.25 19.70 -13.97
CA TYR A 35 24.99 18.96 -13.93
C TYR A 35 25.20 17.52 -14.38
N HIS A 36 24.73 16.59 -13.56
CA HIS A 36 24.76 15.16 -13.85
C HIS A 36 23.35 14.61 -14.03
N ASP A 37 23.23 13.59 -14.90
CA ASP A 37 21.97 12.88 -15.14
C ASP A 37 21.65 11.96 -13.93
N VAL A 38 20.44 12.09 -13.41
CA VAL A 38 19.89 11.30 -12.30
C VAL A 38 18.59 10.65 -12.79
N CYS A 39 18.44 9.34 -12.57
CA CYS A 39 17.21 8.63 -12.93
C CYS A 39 16.03 9.10 -12.07
N VAL A 40 14.80 8.86 -12.53
CA VAL A 40 13.57 9.29 -11.83
C VAL A 40 13.52 8.82 -10.37
N LEU A 41 14.08 7.63 -10.09
CA LEU A 41 14.04 7.03 -8.75
C LEU A 41 15.00 7.67 -7.75
N CYS A 42 16.04 8.37 -8.23
CA CYS A 42 17.07 8.96 -7.36
C CYS A 42 16.91 10.47 -7.16
N GLY A 43 15.80 11.05 -7.63
CA GLY A 43 15.56 12.49 -7.53
C GLY A 43 15.52 13.00 -6.09
N ASP A 44 14.80 12.31 -5.21
CA ASP A 44 14.66 12.71 -3.81
C ASP A 44 15.98 12.54 -3.04
N THR A 45 16.69 11.43 -3.26
CA THR A 45 18.03 11.20 -2.69
C THR A 45 19.03 12.30 -3.07
N ALA A 46 18.97 12.81 -4.31
CA ALA A 46 19.81 13.92 -4.74
C ALA A 46 19.44 15.23 -4.01
N LEU A 47 18.14 15.53 -3.85
CA LEU A 47 17.67 16.70 -3.10
C LEU A 47 18.07 16.66 -1.63
N ASP A 48 17.91 15.50 -0.97
CA ASP A 48 18.27 15.31 0.43
C ASP A 48 19.78 15.46 0.67
N SER A 49 20.57 15.13 -0.35
CA SER A 49 22.02 15.36 -0.36
C SER A 49 22.40 16.81 -0.68
N GLY A 50 21.42 17.70 -0.85
CA GLY A 50 21.60 19.12 -1.13
C GLY A 50 21.89 19.45 -2.59
N TRP A 51 21.71 18.54 -3.54
CA TRP A 51 22.00 18.80 -4.95
C TRP A 51 20.92 19.72 -5.55
N ALA A 52 21.35 20.73 -6.30
CA ALA A 52 20.46 21.67 -6.96
C ALA A 52 19.89 21.07 -8.26
N ARG A 53 18.56 21.01 -8.38
CA ARG A 53 17.88 20.56 -9.62
C ARG A 53 17.93 21.63 -10.69
N GLU A 54 18.27 21.25 -11.92
CA GLU A 54 18.26 22.16 -13.05
C GLU A 54 16.85 22.69 -13.33
N GLY A 55 16.70 24.01 -13.42
CA GLY A 55 15.42 24.66 -13.74
C GLY A 55 14.48 24.90 -12.55
N HIS A 56 14.81 24.41 -11.34
CA HIS A 56 14.11 24.83 -10.12
C HIS A 56 14.73 26.14 -9.62
N GLY A 57 14.31 27.26 -10.20
CA GLY A 57 14.71 28.58 -9.76
C GLY A 57 14.19 28.88 -8.36
N LEU A 58 15.01 28.62 -7.35
CA LEU A 58 14.97 29.36 -6.10
C LEU A 58 16.32 30.02 -5.89
N ALA A 59 16.26 31.32 -5.64
CA ALA A 59 17.37 32.21 -5.49
C ALA A 59 18.50 31.59 -4.67
N ALA A 60 19.71 31.75 -5.19
CA ALA A 60 20.92 31.80 -4.39
C ALA A 60 20.67 32.76 -3.21
N VAL A 61 20.39 32.22 -2.04
CA VAL A 61 20.59 32.95 -0.79
C VAL A 61 22.10 33.02 -0.62
N ALA A 62 22.60 34.14 -1.10
CA ALA A 62 23.83 34.82 -0.77
C ALA A 62 24.65 34.20 0.38
N LEU A 63 25.91 33.93 0.02
CA LEU A 63 27.10 33.97 0.84
C LEU A 63 26.98 34.81 2.14
N GLY A 64 27.25 34.14 3.26
CA GLY A 64 28.20 34.60 4.28
C GLY A 64 27.83 35.79 5.16
N ASN A 65 27.76 35.56 6.47
CA ASN A 65 28.50 36.40 7.42
C ASN A 65 28.67 35.76 8.81
N GLY A 66 29.94 35.64 9.24
CA GLY A 66 30.37 36.16 10.53
C GLY A 66 30.03 35.38 11.79
N ARG A 67 31.02 34.60 12.24
CA ARG A 67 31.40 34.39 13.65
C ARG A 67 30.60 35.24 14.67
N ARG A 68 29.76 34.57 15.47
CA ARG A 68 29.64 34.85 16.92
C ARG A 68 29.65 33.55 17.70
N ARG A 69 30.86 33.08 18.00
CA ARG A 69 31.14 32.08 19.02
C ARG A 69 30.73 32.66 20.39
N ARG A 70 29.47 32.46 20.78
CA ARG A 70 29.02 32.73 22.15
C ARG A 70 29.46 31.54 23.01
N GLN A 71 30.29 31.86 23.99
CA GLN A 71 30.88 30.99 25.03
C GLN A 71 29.95 29.84 25.46
N ARG A 72 30.30 28.60 25.10
CA ARG A 72 29.83 27.40 25.80
C ARG A 72 30.88 27.04 26.84
N THR A 73 30.44 27.04 28.09
CA THR A 73 31.18 26.62 29.28
C THR A 73 31.67 25.18 29.14
N LEU A 74 32.92 24.96 29.54
CA LEU A 74 33.73 23.73 29.47
C LEU A 74 33.17 22.51 30.23
N TRP A 75 31.95 22.57 30.77
CA TRP A 75 31.39 21.52 31.62
C TRP A 75 30.29 20.67 30.96
N GLN A 76 29.84 21.01 29.75
CA GLN A 76 28.80 20.23 29.05
C GLN A 76 29.34 19.22 28.02
N SER A 77 30.67 19.08 27.87
CA SER A 77 31.26 18.09 26.95
C SER A 77 31.63 16.76 27.59
N LEU A 78 31.37 16.57 28.90
CA LEU A 78 31.69 15.34 29.64
C LEU A 78 30.46 14.49 30.00
N LEU A 79 29.25 14.99 29.76
CA LEU A 79 28.02 14.21 29.86
C LEU A 79 27.40 14.17 28.48
N GLY A 80 27.97 13.32 27.63
CA GLY A 80 27.34 12.90 26.39
C GLY A 80 26.10 12.08 26.71
N THR A 81 25.01 12.76 27.04
CA THR A 81 23.67 12.19 26.89
C THR A 81 23.40 12.18 25.39
N HIS A 82 23.83 11.09 24.75
CA HIS A 82 23.25 10.70 23.48
C HIS A 82 21.78 10.40 23.78
N ASP A 83 20.92 11.41 23.68
CA ASP A 83 19.48 11.20 23.52
C ASP A 83 19.36 10.43 22.21
N GLY A 84 19.36 9.10 22.33
CA GLY A 84 18.89 8.20 21.31
C GLY A 84 17.40 8.48 21.15
N VAL A 85 17.10 9.52 20.37
CA VAL A 85 15.81 9.62 19.69
C VAL A 85 15.77 8.38 18.81
N ASN A 86 15.19 7.31 19.35
CA ASN A 86 14.65 6.22 18.55
C ASN A 86 13.61 6.90 17.67
N ASP A 87 13.99 7.28 16.46
CA ASP A 87 13.01 7.48 15.41
C ASP A 87 12.17 6.21 15.40
N PRO A 88 10.84 6.29 15.63
CA PRO A 88 10.01 5.12 15.50
C PRO A 88 10.24 4.62 14.08
N VAL A 89 10.87 3.45 13.97
CA VAL A 89 10.99 2.73 12.72
C VAL A 89 9.55 2.49 12.28
N VAL A 90 9.04 3.36 11.42
CA VAL A 90 7.80 3.12 10.69
C VAL A 90 8.14 1.90 9.86
N SER A 91 7.69 0.74 10.30
CA SER A 91 7.76 -0.49 9.52
C SER A 91 7.09 -0.16 8.20
N VAL A 92 7.88 0.09 7.16
CA VAL A 92 7.37 0.26 5.81
C VAL A 92 6.45 -0.93 5.59
N PRO A 93 5.16 -0.74 5.25
CA PRO A 93 4.28 -1.87 5.05
C PRO A 93 4.84 -2.68 3.90
N HIS A 94 5.50 -3.79 4.23
CA HIS A 94 6.05 -4.69 3.24
C HIS A 94 4.87 -5.21 2.43
N LEU A 95 4.80 -4.82 1.16
CA LEU A 95 3.85 -5.35 0.20
C LEU A 95 4.18 -6.84 0.00
N ARG A 96 3.66 -7.69 0.89
CA ARG A 96 3.75 -9.13 0.80
C ARG A 96 2.93 -9.58 -0.41
N ARG A 97 3.46 -10.55 -1.16
CA ARG A 97 2.66 -11.25 -2.18
C ARG A 97 1.58 -12.07 -1.47
N LEU A 98 0.32 -11.84 -1.84
CA LEU A 98 -0.82 -12.63 -1.38
C LEU A 98 -0.71 -14.06 -1.92
N SER A 99 -1.13 -15.05 -1.12
CA SER A 99 -1.37 -16.41 -1.61
C SER A 99 -2.55 -16.42 -2.59
N ASP A 100 -2.66 -17.50 -3.37
CA ASP A 100 -3.79 -17.68 -4.29
C ASP A 100 -5.14 -17.65 -3.54
N ASP A 101 -5.20 -18.24 -2.34
CA ASP A 101 -6.38 -18.18 -1.47
C ASP A 101 -6.68 -16.74 -1.01
N GLU A 102 -5.66 -15.98 -0.60
CA GLU A 102 -5.84 -14.57 -0.20
C GLU A 102 -6.33 -13.72 -1.38
N LEU A 103 -5.87 -14.00 -2.61
CA LEU A 103 -6.36 -13.34 -3.83
C LEU A 103 -7.84 -13.65 -4.07
N VAL A 104 -8.27 -14.91 -3.93
CA VAL A 104 -9.68 -15.31 -4.05
C VAL A 104 -10.55 -14.57 -3.03
N LEU A 105 -10.08 -14.42 -1.78
CA LEU A 105 -10.80 -13.66 -0.75
C LEU A 105 -10.98 -12.18 -1.12
N VAL A 106 -9.91 -11.54 -1.63
CA VAL A 106 -9.91 -10.13 -2.02
C VAL A 106 -10.87 -9.92 -3.19
N GLU A 107 -10.73 -10.74 -4.24
CA GLU A 107 -11.59 -10.67 -5.43
C GLU A 107 -13.07 -10.92 -5.07
N ALA A 108 -13.34 -11.89 -4.19
CA ALA A 108 -14.69 -12.18 -3.72
C ALA A 108 -15.32 -10.97 -3.00
N ALA A 109 -14.59 -10.33 -2.09
CA ALA A 109 -15.06 -9.12 -1.40
C ALA A 109 -15.32 -7.97 -2.40
N ASP A 110 -14.45 -7.79 -3.39
CA ASP A 110 -14.59 -6.75 -4.41
C ASP A 110 -15.80 -6.98 -5.32
N LEU A 111 -16.01 -8.22 -5.78
CA LEU A 111 -17.19 -8.58 -6.58
C LEU A 111 -18.48 -8.39 -5.77
N PHE A 112 -18.49 -8.78 -4.50
CA PHE A 112 -19.65 -8.56 -3.63
C PHE A 112 -19.95 -7.09 -3.42
N ASN A 113 -18.93 -6.27 -3.15
CA ASN A 113 -19.07 -4.83 -2.95
C ASN A 113 -19.63 -4.10 -4.17
N GLN A 114 -19.35 -4.59 -5.37
CA GLN A 114 -19.87 -4.05 -6.63
C GLN A 114 -21.28 -4.55 -6.97
N SER A 115 -21.78 -5.57 -6.25
CA SER A 115 -23.08 -6.18 -6.51
C SER A 115 -24.24 -5.36 -5.92
N LEU A 116 -25.46 -5.65 -6.39
CA LEU A 116 -26.68 -5.08 -5.82
C LEU A 116 -26.91 -5.49 -4.35
N PHE A 117 -26.36 -6.63 -3.93
CA PHE A 117 -26.55 -7.18 -2.58
C PHE A 117 -25.83 -6.37 -1.50
N SER A 118 -24.75 -5.65 -1.85
CA SER A 118 -24.05 -4.76 -0.91
C SER A 118 -25.02 -3.75 -0.29
N ARG A 119 -25.90 -3.12 -1.11
CA ARG A 119 -26.91 -2.17 -0.61
C ARG A 119 -27.94 -2.82 0.31
N THR A 120 -28.32 -4.07 0.04
CA THR A 120 -29.24 -4.82 0.90
C THR A 120 -28.60 -5.09 2.26
N ILE A 121 -27.36 -5.59 2.28
CA ILE A 121 -26.62 -5.86 3.52
C ILE A 121 -26.43 -4.58 4.33
N GLN A 122 -26.06 -3.47 3.70
CA GLN A 122 -26.00 -2.16 4.37
C GLN A 122 -27.34 -1.75 4.99
N GLY A 123 -28.45 -1.98 4.27
CA GLY A 123 -29.80 -1.69 4.77
C GLY A 123 -30.15 -2.52 6.01
N VAL A 124 -29.81 -3.81 6.01
CA VAL A 124 -30.03 -4.70 7.15
C VAL A 124 -29.13 -4.31 8.34
N ALA A 125 -27.86 -3.99 8.07
CA ALA A 125 -26.90 -3.56 9.10
C ALA A 125 -27.36 -2.30 9.85
N ARG A 126 -28.05 -1.36 9.18
CA ARG A 126 -28.63 -0.18 9.86
C ARG A 126 -29.66 -0.55 10.94
N SER A 127 -30.36 -1.66 10.78
CA SER A 127 -31.40 -2.10 11.71
C SER A 127 -30.89 -3.09 12.77
N LEU A 128 -29.95 -3.96 12.39
CA LEU A 128 -29.48 -5.07 13.23
C LEU A 128 -28.06 -4.87 13.79
N GLY A 129 -27.38 -3.76 13.45
CA GLY A 129 -26.01 -3.50 13.82
C GLY A 129 -24.99 -4.20 12.91
N ASP A 130 -23.74 -4.27 13.38
CA ASP A 130 -22.63 -4.82 12.59
C ASP A 130 -22.74 -6.35 12.47
N PRO A 131 -22.66 -6.90 11.25
CA PRO A 131 -22.65 -8.34 11.05
C PRO A 131 -21.26 -8.94 11.28
N HIS A 132 -21.24 -10.23 11.62
CA HIS A 132 -20.07 -11.06 11.39
C HIS A 132 -20.01 -11.47 9.92
N VAL A 133 -18.83 -11.43 9.30
CA VAL A 133 -18.65 -11.78 7.89
C VAL A 133 -17.55 -12.82 7.73
N SER A 134 -17.85 -13.88 6.99
CA SER A 134 -16.92 -14.94 6.63
C SER A 134 -16.86 -15.09 5.13
N ILE A 135 -15.66 -15.16 4.56
CA ILE A 135 -15.44 -15.48 3.15
C ILE A 135 -14.57 -16.74 3.08
N VAL A 136 -15.04 -17.76 2.37
CA VAL A 136 -14.41 -19.08 2.29
C VAL A 136 -14.19 -19.45 0.83
N PRO A 137 -12.95 -19.71 0.39
CA PRO A 137 -12.69 -20.23 -0.94
C PRO A 137 -13.35 -21.60 -1.10
N ILE A 138 -14.03 -21.81 -2.22
CA ILE A 138 -14.61 -23.10 -2.60
C ILE A 138 -13.58 -23.80 -3.49
N PRO A 139 -13.08 -24.99 -3.11
CA PRO A 139 -12.11 -25.72 -3.91
C PRO A 139 -12.60 -25.94 -5.34
N GLY A 140 -11.82 -25.48 -6.31
CA GLY A 140 -12.14 -25.61 -7.73
C GLY A 140 -11.24 -24.73 -8.60
N PRO A 141 -11.26 -24.95 -9.92
CA PRO A 141 -10.40 -24.22 -10.87
C PRO A 141 -10.85 -22.77 -11.11
N ASN A 142 -12.06 -22.39 -10.69
CA ASN A 142 -12.70 -21.12 -11.06
C ASN A 142 -12.57 -20.02 -10.00
N GLY A 143 -11.81 -20.25 -8.92
CA GLY A 143 -11.64 -19.26 -7.85
C GLY A 143 -12.96 -18.87 -7.18
N GLU A 144 -13.89 -19.81 -7.00
CA GLU A 144 -15.18 -19.51 -6.37
C GLU A 144 -15.03 -19.30 -4.87
N ALA A 145 -15.94 -18.52 -4.28
CA ALA A 145 -16.00 -18.31 -2.84
C ALA A 145 -17.44 -18.28 -2.32
N ALA A 146 -17.62 -18.66 -1.07
CA ALA A 146 -18.84 -18.45 -0.30
C ALA A 146 -18.64 -17.26 0.64
N LEU A 147 -19.54 -16.28 0.58
CA LEU A 147 -19.58 -15.14 1.50
C LEU A 147 -20.81 -15.27 2.39
N THR A 148 -20.59 -15.36 3.69
CA THR A 148 -21.63 -15.47 4.72
C THR A 148 -21.67 -14.20 5.55
N VAL A 149 -22.85 -13.61 5.71
CA VAL A 149 -23.11 -12.44 6.55
C VAL A 149 -24.11 -12.84 7.63
N VAL A 150 -23.77 -12.59 8.90
CA VAL A 150 -24.50 -13.12 10.05
C VAL A 150 -24.81 -12.05 11.08
N TRP A 151 -26.05 -12.01 11.53
CA TRP A 151 -26.53 -11.33 12.73
C TRP A 151 -27.06 -12.36 13.74
N GLU A 152 -27.38 -11.92 14.95
CA GLU A 152 -27.87 -12.81 16.02
C GLU A 152 -29.13 -13.62 15.64
N ILE A 153 -29.96 -13.11 14.72
CA ILE A 153 -31.27 -13.67 14.37
C ILE A 153 -31.40 -14.09 12.90
N THR A 154 -30.39 -13.87 12.08
CA THR A 154 -30.47 -14.18 10.64
C THR A 154 -29.11 -14.23 9.98
N TRP A 155 -28.99 -15.04 8.95
CA TRP A 155 -27.81 -15.10 8.11
C TRP A 155 -28.18 -15.16 6.62
N TYR A 156 -27.25 -14.68 5.80
CA TYR A 156 -27.31 -14.71 4.35
C TYR A 156 -26.01 -15.29 3.82
N ARG A 157 -26.10 -16.17 2.82
CA ARG A 157 -24.94 -16.71 2.11
C ARG A 157 -25.04 -16.44 0.63
N TYR A 158 -23.91 -16.03 0.06
CA TYR A 158 -23.75 -15.71 -1.34
C TYR A 158 -22.67 -16.59 -1.92
N ARG A 159 -22.90 -17.09 -3.14
CA ARG A 159 -21.88 -17.73 -3.95
C ARG A 159 -21.31 -16.73 -4.92
N ILE A 160 -19.99 -16.67 -4.97
CA ILE A 160 -19.22 -15.76 -5.79
C ILE A 160 -18.43 -16.58 -6.80
N SER A 161 -18.68 -16.34 -8.09
CA SER A 161 -18.07 -17.04 -9.21
C SER A 161 -17.56 -16.00 -10.21
N PRO A 162 -16.26 -15.62 -10.18
CA PRO A 162 -15.71 -14.53 -11.01
C PRO A 162 -15.99 -14.66 -12.51
N GLU A 163 -15.88 -15.89 -13.03
CA GLU A 163 -16.08 -16.20 -14.46
C GLU A 163 -17.55 -16.26 -14.90
N SER A 164 -18.49 -16.10 -13.97
CA SER A 164 -19.94 -16.16 -14.27
C SER A 164 -20.46 -14.82 -14.79
N SER A 165 -21.39 -14.87 -15.75
CA SER A 165 -22.16 -13.68 -16.18
C SER A 165 -22.94 -12.99 -15.05
N GLN A 166 -23.23 -13.73 -13.98
CA GLN A 166 -23.78 -13.19 -12.73
C GLN A 166 -22.81 -13.59 -11.61
N PRO A 167 -21.78 -12.77 -11.32
CA PRO A 167 -20.69 -13.14 -10.43
C PRO A 167 -21.10 -13.37 -8.99
N VAL A 168 -22.21 -12.78 -8.54
CA VAL A 168 -22.71 -12.91 -7.16
C VAL A 168 -24.14 -13.41 -7.21
N ARG A 169 -24.42 -14.49 -6.47
CA ARG A 169 -25.76 -15.11 -6.39
C ARG A 169 -26.07 -15.45 -4.94
N VAL A 170 -27.35 -15.42 -4.58
CA VAL A 170 -27.80 -15.95 -3.28
C VAL A 170 -27.67 -17.48 -3.31
N ASP A 171 -27.01 -18.02 -2.30
CA ASP A 171 -26.81 -19.46 -2.09
C ASP A 171 -27.68 -20.01 -0.95
N GLY A 172 -27.86 -19.21 0.11
CA GLY A 172 -28.69 -19.60 1.25
C GLY A 172 -29.09 -18.42 2.14
N ARG A 173 -30.08 -18.66 3.00
CA ARG A 173 -30.47 -17.76 4.09
C ARG A 173 -31.13 -18.58 5.21
N GLY A 174 -31.05 -18.10 6.44
CA GLY A 174 -31.70 -18.70 7.60
C GLY A 174 -31.89 -17.72 8.74
N ASP A 175 -32.55 -18.19 9.79
CA ASP A 175 -32.89 -17.46 11.01
C ASP A 175 -32.23 -18.03 12.28
N ASP A 176 -31.59 -19.20 12.19
CA ASP A 176 -30.71 -19.73 13.23
C ASP A 176 -29.26 -19.79 12.74
N VAL A 177 -28.35 -19.16 13.49
CA VAL A 177 -26.90 -19.16 13.22
C VAL A 177 -26.31 -20.56 13.43
N SER A 178 -26.92 -21.37 14.28
CA SER A 178 -26.49 -22.74 14.60
C SER A 178 -26.64 -23.69 13.40
N ASP A 179 -27.46 -23.32 12.42
CA ASP A 179 -27.64 -24.07 11.17
C ASP A 179 -26.46 -23.90 10.20
N LEU A 180 -25.57 -22.93 10.46
CA LEU A 180 -24.39 -22.72 9.62
C LEU A 180 -23.33 -23.79 9.89
N GLU A 181 -22.87 -24.44 8.83
CA GLU A 181 -21.71 -25.31 8.90
C GLU A 181 -20.47 -24.52 9.37
N ALA A 182 -19.70 -25.12 10.28
CA ALA A 182 -18.55 -24.47 10.92
C ALA A 182 -17.54 -23.88 9.92
N ALA A 183 -17.39 -24.50 8.75
CA ALA A 183 -16.51 -24.01 7.68
C ALA A 183 -16.83 -22.57 7.23
N PHE A 184 -18.09 -22.14 7.33
CA PHE A 184 -18.56 -20.81 6.90
C PHE A 184 -18.65 -19.78 8.02
N THR A 185 -18.04 -20.07 9.17
CA THR A 185 -18.08 -19.21 10.37
C THR A 185 -16.69 -18.69 10.76
N ASN A 186 -15.75 -18.69 9.80
CA ASN A 186 -14.45 -18.05 9.99
C ASN A 186 -14.58 -16.55 9.74
N TRP A 187 -14.76 -15.77 10.80
CA TRP A 187 -15.01 -14.32 10.75
C TRP A 187 -13.77 -13.52 10.29
N ASN A 188 -13.36 -13.72 9.04
CA ASN A 188 -12.16 -13.17 8.40
C ASN A 188 -12.44 -11.87 7.62
N ALA A 189 -13.65 -11.35 7.69
CA ALA A 189 -14.05 -10.09 7.07
C ALA A 189 -15.00 -9.31 7.98
N ARG A 190 -15.19 -8.03 7.67
CA ARG A 190 -16.12 -7.15 8.38
C ARG A 190 -16.78 -6.18 7.41
N LEU A 191 -17.93 -5.64 7.80
CA LEU A 191 -18.50 -4.46 7.18
C LEU A 191 -17.80 -3.22 7.76
N ASP A 192 -17.22 -2.38 6.92
CA ASP A 192 -16.61 -1.12 7.35
C ASP A 192 -17.64 0.02 7.48
N GLU A 193 -17.19 1.17 7.97
CA GLU A 193 -18.01 2.37 8.16
C GLU A 193 -18.62 2.91 6.86
N THR A 194 -18.04 2.56 5.71
CA THR A 194 -18.55 2.93 4.39
C THR A 194 -19.58 1.94 3.85
N GLY A 195 -19.87 0.88 4.61
CA GLY A 195 -20.78 -0.19 4.21
C GLY A 195 -20.16 -1.18 3.21
N ARG A 196 -18.84 -1.27 3.15
CA ARG A 196 -18.13 -2.22 2.30
C ARG A 196 -17.60 -3.38 3.11
N ILE A 197 -17.62 -4.56 2.51
CA ILE A 197 -16.96 -5.74 3.07
C ILE A 197 -15.46 -5.59 2.84
N VAL A 198 -14.69 -5.64 3.93
CA VAL A 198 -13.23 -5.59 3.93
C VAL A 198 -12.68 -6.79 4.70
N LEU A 199 -11.58 -7.35 4.21
CA LEU A 199 -10.93 -8.47 4.88
C LEU A 199 -10.24 -8.01 6.17
N ALA A 200 -10.34 -8.84 7.21
CA ALA A 200 -9.56 -8.75 8.43
C ALA A 200 -8.29 -9.61 8.31
N LEU A 201 -7.48 -9.36 7.28
CA LEU A 201 -6.20 -10.05 7.11
C LEU A 201 -5.31 -9.74 8.31
N ALA A 202 -4.77 -10.78 8.95
CA ALA A 202 -3.81 -10.61 10.03
C ALA A 202 -2.55 -9.88 9.49
N PRO A 203 -1.92 -9.00 10.28
CA PRO A 203 -0.61 -8.46 9.90
C PRO A 203 0.37 -9.62 9.71
N ALA A 204 1.18 -9.55 8.64
CA ALA A 204 2.20 -10.56 8.37
C ALA A 204 3.07 -10.77 9.62
N ALA A 205 3.21 -12.02 10.07
CA ALA A 205 4.13 -12.36 11.14
C ALA A 205 5.55 -11.92 10.73
N ALA A 206 6.17 -11.10 11.56
CA ALA A 206 7.51 -10.52 11.36
C ALA A 206 8.61 -11.57 11.50
#